data_AF-A0AAD5KWK7-F1
#
_entry.id   AF-A0AAD5KWK7-F1
#
_cell.length_a   1.000
_cell.length_b   1.000
_cell.length_c   1.000
_cell.angle_alpha   90.00
_cell.angle_beta   90.00
_cell.angle_gamma   90.00
#
_symmetry.space_group_name_H-M   'P 1'
#
loop_
_entity.id
_entity.type
_entity.pdbx_description
1 polymer ?
#
loop_
_entity_poly.entity_id
_entity_poly.type
_entity_poly.pdbx_seq_one_letter_code
_entity_poly.pdbx_strand_id
1 'polypeptide(L)'
;MMAMHMSGMSNQGGMMNMTPLQQQQLLQQQQQQQQASGNSNPQQMLQHPQQQQQPLVPTQQVAANPSMPNPSAPHPTTEQQKLDHIAKVKTLLWPLKESLIASFKTAAQNFNQNGMIDFGTMKGTEANILRFDKQLEEFYSICDQIELNLQAAIGCASQVSTSQRHVPSQVSVVRQEPVVSQEIISYPNYVGVAKTQVAYVKDVIDTLNDAAQNLSND
;
A
#
# COMPACT_ATOMS: atom_id res chain seq x y z
N MET A 1 -46.50 48.71 8.82
CA MET A 1 -45.50 49.79 8.98
C MET A 1 -45.10 49.78 10.45
N MET A 2 -43.98 49.15 10.80
CA MET A 2 -43.49 49.04 12.17
C MET A 2 -42.00 49.37 12.21
N ALA A 3 -41.63 50.04 13.30
CA ALA A 3 -40.53 50.98 13.45
C ALA A 3 -39.14 50.35 13.57
N MET A 4 -38.15 51.12 13.12
CA MET A 4 -36.73 50.92 13.39
C MET A 4 -36.39 51.27 14.86
N HIS A 5 -35.47 50.51 15.46
CA HIS A 5 -34.54 51.06 16.43
C HIS A 5 -33.21 50.29 16.42
N MET A 6 -32.14 51.04 16.17
CA MET A 6 -30.73 50.64 16.21
C MET A 6 -30.27 50.44 17.67
N SER A 7 -29.37 49.49 17.90
CA SER A 7 -28.63 49.38 19.16
C SER A 7 -27.19 48.92 18.91
N GLY A 8 -26.27 49.85 19.10
CA GLY A 8 -25.15 49.71 20.05
C GLY A 8 -23.99 48.80 19.67
N MET A 9 -22.93 49.41 19.13
CA MET A 9 -21.56 48.93 19.21
C MET A 9 -21.03 49.03 20.65
N SER A 10 -20.39 47.97 21.16
CA SER A 10 -19.34 48.09 22.18
C SER A 10 -18.27 47.02 21.96
N ASN A 11 -17.04 47.52 21.78
CA ASN A 11 -15.81 46.80 21.50
C ASN A 11 -14.92 46.94 22.73
N GLN A 12 -14.52 45.84 23.39
CA GLN A 12 -13.47 45.89 24.42
C GLN A 12 -12.73 44.55 24.57
N GLY A 13 -11.53 44.50 24.00
CA GLY A 13 -10.31 44.01 24.66
C GLY A 13 -10.21 42.53 25.02
N GLY A 14 -10.02 41.66 24.02
CA GLY A 14 -9.51 40.30 24.24
C GLY A 14 -7.99 40.31 24.45
N MET A 15 -7.54 40.26 25.71
CA MET A 15 -6.17 39.89 26.03
C MET A 15 -5.96 38.41 25.66
N MET A 16 -5.18 38.12 24.63
CA MET A 16 -4.75 36.77 24.29
C MET A 16 -3.87 36.22 25.41
N ASN A 17 -4.48 35.49 26.35
CA ASN A 17 -3.77 34.63 27.27
C ASN A 17 -3.27 33.40 26.50
N MET A 18 -2.07 33.53 25.92
CA MET A 18 -1.41 32.43 25.22
C MET A 18 -1.09 31.34 26.26
N THR A 19 -1.74 30.19 26.17
CA THR A 19 -1.50 29.08 27.09
C THR A 19 -0.04 28.62 26.97
N PRO A 20 0.62 28.20 28.06
CA PRO A 20 2.03 27.76 28.01
C PRO A 20 2.26 26.59 27.03
N LEU A 21 1.23 25.79 26.75
CA LEU A 21 1.27 24.73 25.74
C LEU A 21 1.34 25.28 24.31
N GLN A 22 0.68 26.42 24.03
CA GLN A 22 0.76 27.08 22.73
C GLN A 22 2.11 27.80 22.53
N GLN A 23 2.73 28.30 23.61
CA GLN A 23 4.10 28.84 23.55
C GLN A 23 5.13 27.74 23.28
N GLN A 24 4.96 26.55 23.85
CA GLN A 24 5.85 25.40 23.58
C GLN A 24 5.71 24.89 22.13
N GLN A 25 4.50 24.93 21.57
CA GLN A 25 4.27 24.48 20.19
C GLN A 25 4.87 25.44 19.15
N LEU A 26 4.91 26.74 19.43
CA LEU A 26 5.56 27.75 18.57
C LEU A 26 7.09 27.62 18.57
N LEU A 27 7.69 27.29 19.71
CA LEU A 27 9.13 27.01 19.82
C LEU A 27 9.53 25.73 19.06
N GLN A 28 8.69 24.69 19.10
CA GLN A 28 8.95 23.44 18.37
C GLN A 28 8.82 23.62 16.85
N GLN A 29 7.89 24.46 16.39
CA GLN A 29 7.73 24.77 14.97
C GLN A 29 8.91 25.59 14.42
N GLN A 30 9.49 26.51 15.22
CA GLN A 30 10.67 27.28 14.79
C GLN A 30 11.91 26.39 14.62
N GLN A 31 12.10 25.38 15.48
CA GLN A 31 13.26 24.48 15.40
C GLN A 31 13.19 23.56 14.17
N GLN A 32 11.99 23.17 13.74
CA GLN A 32 11.82 22.27 12.59
C GLN A 32 12.04 22.98 11.24
N GLN A 33 11.83 24.30 11.17
CA GLN A 33 12.05 25.07 9.94
C GLN A 33 13.54 25.34 9.66
N GLN A 34 14.41 25.25 10.67
CA GLN A 34 15.84 25.50 10.50
C GLN A 34 16.63 24.26 10.01
N GLN A 35 16.03 23.07 10.05
CA GLN A 35 16.62 21.85 9.47
C GLN A 35 16.26 21.62 7.99
N ALA A 36 15.25 22.31 7.45
CA ALA A 36 14.82 22.11 6.05
C ALA A 36 15.67 22.87 5.00
N SER A 37 16.62 23.69 5.44
CA SER A 37 17.54 24.44 4.57
C SER A 37 19.00 24.10 4.89
N GLY A 38 19.43 22.87 4.57
CA GLY A 38 20.78 22.37 4.85
C GLY A 38 21.36 21.58 3.70
N ASN A 39 21.76 22.28 2.64
CA ASN A 39 22.53 21.76 1.51
C ASN A 39 24.02 21.56 1.92
N SER A 40 24.50 20.32 1.86
CA SER A 40 25.89 19.86 1.68
C SER A 40 27.07 20.72 2.18
N ASN A 41 27.65 20.35 3.34
CA ASN A 41 29.11 20.21 3.54
C ASN A 41 29.46 19.69 4.96
N PRO A 42 30.33 18.66 5.12
CA PRO A 42 30.84 18.25 6.42
C PRO A 42 32.30 18.65 6.61
N GLN A 43 32.59 19.77 7.29
CA GLN A 43 33.85 19.93 8.05
C GLN A 43 33.87 21.21 8.91
N GLN A 44 34.39 21.06 10.13
CA GLN A 44 34.64 22.07 11.18
C GLN A 44 33.36 22.46 11.97
N MET A 45 33.33 22.49 13.30
CA MET A 45 34.37 22.93 14.22
C MET A 45 34.14 22.33 15.62
N LEU A 46 35.24 21.87 16.21
CA LEU A 46 35.41 21.51 17.61
C LEU A 46 35.54 22.80 18.46
N GLN A 47 34.56 23.12 19.33
CA GLN A 47 34.79 23.85 20.59
C GLN A 47 33.54 23.96 21.49
N HIS A 48 33.72 23.50 22.73
CA HIS A 48 32.91 23.68 23.95
C HIS A 48 32.89 25.19 24.39
N PRO A 49 32.07 25.68 25.38
CA PRO A 49 31.92 25.06 26.70
C PRO A 49 30.59 25.19 27.51
N GLN A 50 30.61 24.34 28.54
CA GLN A 50 29.83 24.11 29.77
C GLN A 50 29.37 25.33 30.60
N GLN A 51 28.20 25.21 31.29
CA GLN A 51 27.77 25.67 32.65
C GLN A 51 26.21 25.70 32.72
N GLN A 52 25.41 25.48 33.78
CA GLN A 52 25.54 25.12 35.21
C GLN A 52 24.14 24.73 35.80
N GLN A 53 24.12 23.83 36.79
CA GLN A 53 23.26 23.73 38.00
C GLN A 53 21.73 23.43 37.97
N GLN A 54 21.38 22.19 38.40
CA GLN A 54 20.51 21.71 39.54
C GLN A 54 19.20 22.46 39.96
N PRO A 55 18.21 21.80 40.65
CA PRO A 55 18.34 20.70 41.64
C PRO A 55 17.33 19.53 41.63
N LEU A 56 17.66 18.52 42.45
CA LEU A 56 16.94 17.29 42.82
C LEU A 56 15.49 17.50 43.33
N VAL A 57 14.61 16.52 43.10
CA VAL A 57 13.55 16.03 44.01
C VAL A 57 13.05 14.62 43.57
N PRO A 58 12.47 13.79 44.47
CA PRO A 58 12.86 12.40 44.64
C PRO A 58 11.91 11.34 44.05
N THR A 59 12.47 10.13 43.95
CA THR A 59 11.88 8.80 43.81
C THR A 59 10.47 8.68 44.38
N GLN A 60 9.49 8.40 43.51
CA GLN A 60 8.23 7.78 43.90
C GLN A 60 8.06 6.47 43.13
N GLN A 61 8.18 5.39 43.91
CA GLN A 61 7.67 4.07 43.54
C GLN A 61 6.17 4.18 43.28
N VAL A 62 5.73 3.79 42.09
CA VAL A 62 4.34 3.39 41.87
C VAL A 62 4.37 2.00 41.27
N ALA A 63 3.88 1.07 42.07
CA ALA A 63 3.58 -0.30 41.68
C ALA A 63 2.38 -0.34 40.73
N ALA A 64 2.33 -1.42 39.93
CA ALA A 64 1.17 -1.97 39.23
C ALA A 64 0.52 -1.13 38.11
N ASN A 65 0.73 -1.57 36.85
CA ASN A 65 -0.38 -2.04 36.01
C ASN A 65 0.13 -2.79 34.75
N PRO A 66 0.04 -4.13 34.64
CA PRO A 66 0.15 -4.83 33.36
C PRO A 66 -1.26 -5.15 32.86
N SER A 67 -1.95 -4.18 32.25
CA SER A 67 -3.24 -4.41 31.58
C SER A 67 -3.58 -3.23 30.67
N MET A 68 -2.99 -3.23 29.47
CA MET A 68 -3.72 -2.70 28.32
C MET A 68 -3.91 -3.87 27.34
N PRO A 69 -5.16 -4.21 26.97
CA PRO A 69 -5.39 -5.09 25.84
C PRO A 69 -4.98 -4.31 24.59
N ASN A 70 -3.83 -4.66 24.04
CA ASN A 70 -3.50 -4.29 22.67
C ASN A 70 -4.61 -4.87 21.79
N PRO A 71 -5.32 -4.09 20.96
CA PRO A 71 -6.26 -4.65 20.01
C PRO A 71 -5.43 -5.47 19.01
N SER A 72 -5.54 -6.80 19.14
CA SER A 72 -5.08 -7.76 18.15
C SER A 72 -5.75 -7.41 16.82
N ALA A 73 -5.04 -6.67 15.96
CA ALA A 73 -5.43 -6.56 14.58
C ALA A 73 -5.27 -7.95 13.95
N PRO A 74 -6.34 -8.54 13.38
CA PRO A 74 -6.17 -9.75 12.58
C PRO A 74 -5.37 -9.37 11.34
N HIS A 75 -4.22 -9.99 11.16
CA HIS A 75 -3.40 -9.87 9.94
C HIS A 75 -3.72 -11.05 9.02
N PRO A 76 -4.45 -10.83 7.91
CA PRO A 76 -4.45 -11.74 6.78
C PRO A 76 -3.74 -11.08 5.59
N THR A 77 -2.41 -11.04 5.58
CA THR A 77 -1.65 -10.33 4.54
C THR A 77 -1.71 -11.03 3.17
N THR A 78 -1.98 -12.34 3.12
CA THR A 78 -2.06 -13.11 1.86
C THR A 78 -3.44 -13.03 1.20
N GLU A 79 -4.52 -12.98 1.99
CA GLU A 79 -5.83 -12.61 1.44
C GLU A 79 -5.80 -11.16 0.93
N GLN A 80 -5.03 -10.29 1.57
CA GLN A 80 -4.87 -8.90 1.18
C GLN A 80 -4.25 -8.75 -0.22
N GLN A 81 -3.22 -9.53 -0.58
CA GLN A 81 -2.65 -9.51 -1.94
C GLN A 81 -3.64 -10.00 -3.01
N LYS A 82 -4.41 -11.06 -2.73
CA LYS A 82 -5.51 -11.52 -3.62
C LYS A 82 -6.59 -10.44 -3.73
N LEU A 83 -6.98 -9.83 -2.61
CA LEU A 83 -7.92 -8.72 -2.55
C LEU A 83 -7.41 -7.52 -3.35
N ASP A 84 -6.11 -7.26 -3.36
CA ASP A 84 -5.50 -6.14 -4.08
C ASP A 84 -5.59 -6.32 -5.60
N HIS A 85 -5.29 -7.51 -6.13
CA HIS A 85 -5.42 -7.77 -7.58
C HIS A 85 -6.89 -7.74 -8.04
N ILE A 86 -7.80 -8.31 -7.25
CA ILE A 86 -9.24 -8.26 -7.55
C ILE A 86 -9.78 -6.83 -7.42
N ALA A 87 -9.32 -6.06 -6.43
CA ALA A 87 -9.68 -4.66 -6.29
C ALA A 87 -9.22 -3.85 -7.51
N LYS A 88 -7.98 -4.06 -7.98
CA LYS A 88 -7.47 -3.44 -9.22
C LYS A 88 -8.35 -3.75 -10.43
N VAL A 89 -8.73 -5.02 -10.64
CA VAL A 89 -9.67 -5.39 -11.72
C VAL A 89 -10.98 -4.62 -11.61
N LYS A 90 -11.56 -4.51 -10.41
CA LYS A 90 -12.81 -3.75 -10.19
C LYS A 90 -12.64 -2.27 -10.55
N THR A 91 -11.50 -1.66 -10.24
CA THR A 91 -11.23 -0.26 -10.63
C THR A 91 -11.08 -0.07 -12.14
N LEU A 92 -10.65 -1.10 -12.87
CA LEU A 92 -10.48 -1.06 -14.33
C LEU A 92 -11.80 -1.24 -15.09
N LEU A 93 -12.88 -1.73 -14.46
CA LEU A 93 -14.18 -1.93 -15.12
C LEU A 93 -14.79 -0.63 -15.65
N TRP A 94 -14.63 0.48 -14.93
CA TRP A 94 -15.13 1.77 -15.38
C TRP A 94 -14.34 2.32 -16.57
N PRO A 95 -13.00 2.42 -16.52
CA PRO A 95 -12.16 2.74 -17.69
C PRO A 95 -12.46 1.87 -18.91
N LEU A 96 -12.65 0.56 -18.71
CA LEU A 96 -12.99 -0.38 -19.79
C LEU A 96 -14.28 0.02 -20.50
N LYS A 97 -15.33 0.33 -19.72
CA LYS A 97 -16.61 0.80 -20.23
C LYS A 97 -16.46 2.11 -21.00
N GLU A 98 -15.73 3.07 -20.44
CA GLU A 98 -15.54 4.38 -21.08
C GLU A 98 -14.76 4.26 -22.40
N SER A 99 -13.71 3.45 -22.43
CA SER A 99 -12.92 3.18 -23.65
C SER A 99 -13.76 2.50 -24.74
N LEU A 100 -14.64 1.57 -24.37
CA LEU A 100 -15.57 0.93 -25.30
C LEU A 100 -16.59 1.93 -25.87
N ILE A 101 -17.17 2.78 -25.02
CA ILE A 101 -18.10 3.85 -25.45
C ILE A 101 -17.38 4.82 -26.40
N ALA A 102 -16.15 5.20 -26.07
CA ALA A 102 -15.34 6.09 -26.91
C ALA A 102 -15.06 5.46 -28.28
N SER A 103 -14.75 4.16 -28.32
CA SER A 103 -14.57 3.39 -29.56
C SER A 103 -15.82 3.44 -30.43
N PHE A 104 -17.01 3.19 -29.87
CA PHE A 104 -18.26 3.28 -30.63
C PHE A 104 -18.57 4.68 -31.13
N LYS A 105 -18.35 5.72 -30.31
CA LYS A 105 -18.55 7.12 -30.72
C LYS A 105 -17.64 7.47 -31.90
N THR A 106 -16.37 7.11 -31.83
CA THR A 106 -15.42 7.37 -32.91
C THR A 106 -15.76 6.58 -34.17
N ALA A 107 -16.14 5.31 -34.05
CA ALA A 107 -16.59 4.51 -35.20
C ALA A 107 -17.84 5.12 -35.87
N ALA A 108 -18.84 5.52 -35.08
CA ALA A 108 -20.05 6.15 -35.59
C ALA A 108 -19.77 7.48 -36.28
N GLN A 109 -18.88 8.31 -35.71
CA GLN A 109 -18.45 9.56 -36.33
C GLN A 109 -17.74 9.32 -37.66
N ASN A 110 -16.82 8.37 -37.71
CA ASN A 110 -16.13 7.98 -38.95
C ASN A 110 -17.11 7.48 -40.02
N PHE A 111 -18.10 6.67 -39.65
CA PHE A 111 -19.12 6.19 -40.58
C PHE A 111 -19.98 7.34 -41.16
N ASN A 112 -20.48 8.24 -40.31
CA ASN A 112 -21.26 9.40 -40.74
C ASN A 112 -20.43 10.33 -41.63
N GLN A 113 -19.16 10.54 -41.27
CA GLN A 113 -18.26 11.38 -42.02
C GLN A 113 -17.97 10.81 -43.42
N ASN A 114 -17.70 9.50 -43.50
CA ASN A 114 -17.54 8.81 -44.78
C ASN A 114 -18.80 8.97 -45.65
N GLY A 115 -19.99 8.81 -45.06
CA GLY A 115 -21.24 9.06 -45.77
C GLY A 115 -21.35 10.49 -46.32
N MET A 116 -21.00 11.52 -45.53
CA MET A 116 -21.03 12.91 -46.01
C MET A 116 -20.03 13.20 -47.14
N ILE A 117 -18.89 12.51 -47.16
CA ILE A 117 -17.91 12.59 -48.26
C ILE A 117 -18.50 11.95 -49.52
N ASP A 118 -19.10 10.76 -49.39
CA ASP A 118 -19.71 10.03 -50.50
C ASP A 118 -20.89 10.80 -51.13
N PHE A 119 -21.68 11.50 -50.32
CA PHE A 119 -22.75 12.38 -50.80
C PHE A 119 -22.26 13.73 -51.36
N GLY A 120 -20.95 14.01 -51.28
CA GLY A 120 -20.35 15.27 -51.76
C GLY A 120 -20.63 16.49 -50.88
N THR A 121 -21.23 16.29 -49.70
CA THR A 121 -21.58 17.35 -48.74
C THR A 121 -20.36 17.86 -47.96
N MET A 122 -19.27 17.08 -47.90
CA MET A 122 -18.02 17.44 -47.23
C MET A 122 -16.80 17.10 -48.10
N LYS A 123 -15.82 18.00 -48.19
CA LYS A 123 -14.55 17.73 -48.90
C LYS A 123 -13.59 16.95 -47.99
N GLY A 124 -13.03 15.85 -48.51
CA GLY A 124 -12.21 14.90 -47.72
C GLY A 124 -10.94 15.45 -47.05
N THR A 125 -10.50 16.67 -47.39
CA THR A 125 -9.31 17.32 -46.81
C THR A 125 -9.56 18.10 -45.52
N GLU A 126 -10.82 18.38 -45.15
CA GLU A 126 -11.18 19.12 -43.91
C GLU A 126 -11.40 18.18 -42.70
N ALA A 127 -11.32 16.86 -42.90
CA ALA A 127 -11.66 15.88 -41.90
C ALA A 127 -10.50 15.65 -40.92
N ASN A 128 -10.55 16.27 -39.74
CA ASN A 128 -9.77 15.81 -38.61
C ASN A 128 -10.35 14.46 -38.14
N ILE A 129 -9.90 13.37 -38.77
CA ILE A 129 -10.39 12.01 -38.51
C ILE A 129 -9.92 11.60 -37.11
N LEU A 130 -10.87 11.41 -36.19
CA LEU A 130 -10.59 10.75 -34.92
C LEU A 130 -10.18 9.31 -35.22
N ARG A 131 -8.92 9.00 -34.94
CA ARG A 131 -8.30 7.70 -35.21
C ARG A 131 -8.96 6.63 -34.35
N PHE A 132 -9.80 5.81 -34.99
CA PHE A 132 -10.45 4.67 -34.33
C PHE A 132 -9.43 3.70 -33.73
N ASP A 133 -8.29 3.51 -34.40
CA ASP A 133 -7.20 2.65 -33.94
C ASP A 133 -6.71 3.02 -32.53
N LYS A 134 -6.65 4.32 -32.23
CA LYS A 134 -6.22 4.80 -30.91
C LYS A 134 -7.20 4.40 -29.80
N GLN A 135 -8.50 4.42 -30.11
CA GLN A 135 -9.52 4.03 -29.13
C GLN A 135 -9.52 2.52 -28.89
N LEU A 136 -9.26 1.74 -29.94
CA LEU A 136 -9.05 0.30 -29.79
C LEU A 136 -7.78 -0.02 -28.99
N GLU A 137 -6.67 0.69 -29.23
CA GLU A 137 -5.43 0.51 -28.48
C GLU A 137 -5.63 0.72 -26.98
N GLU A 138 -6.35 1.79 -26.59
CA GLU A 138 -6.71 2.05 -25.20
C GLU A 138 -7.61 0.93 -24.63
N PHE A 139 -8.61 0.47 -25.39
CA PHE A 139 -9.50 -0.62 -24.97
C PHE A 139 -8.72 -1.92 -24.72
N TYR A 140 -7.85 -2.32 -25.64
CA TYR A 140 -7.04 -3.53 -25.50
C TYR A 140 -6.04 -3.42 -24.36
N SER A 141 -5.39 -2.26 -24.18
CA SER A 141 -4.49 -2.03 -23.03
C SER A 141 -5.18 -2.26 -21.68
N ILE A 142 -6.44 -1.85 -21.54
CA ILE A 142 -7.22 -2.09 -20.31
C ILE A 142 -7.58 -3.58 -20.17
N CYS A 143 -7.95 -4.26 -21.26
CA CYS A 143 -8.20 -5.70 -21.26
C CYS A 143 -6.95 -6.49 -20.81
N ASP A 144 -5.78 -6.15 -21.35
CA ASP A 144 -4.50 -6.79 -21.00
C ASP A 144 -4.18 -6.61 -19.51
N GLN A 145 -4.41 -5.40 -18.98
CA GLN A 145 -4.23 -5.13 -17.55
C GLN A 145 -5.21 -5.94 -16.68
N ILE A 146 -6.45 -6.11 -17.11
CA ILE A 146 -7.44 -6.95 -16.42
C ILE A 146 -6.97 -8.41 -16.43
N GLU A 147 -6.58 -8.93 -17.60
CA GLU A 147 -6.08 -10.30 -17.74
C GLU A 147 -4.89 -10.55 -16.81
N LEU A 148 -3.89 -9.68 -16.84
CA LEU A 148 -2.69 -9.80 -16.00
C LEU A 148 -3.03 -9.84 -14.51
N ASN A 149 -3.95 -8.98 -14.05
CA ASN A 149 -4.35 -8.98 -12.64
C ASN A 149 -5.15 -10.25 -12.26
N LEU A 150 -5.99 -10.77 -13.17
CA LEU A 150 -6.71 -12.02 -12.94
C LEU A 150 -5.75 -13.22 -12.88
N GLN A 151 -4.78 -13.29 -13.79
CA GLN A 151 -3.73 -14.30 -13.76
C GLN A 151 -2.92 -14.24 -12.46
N ALA A 152 -2.54 -13.04 -12.01
CA ALA A 152 -1.86 -12.84 -10.73
C ALA A 152 -2.72 -13.31 -9.54
N ALA A 153 -4.01 -12.99 -9.53
CA ALA A 153 -4.92 -13.43 -8.47
C ALA A 153 -5.07 -14.96 -8.41
N ILE A 154 -5.10 -15.64 -9.56
CA ILE A 154 -5.08 -17.11 -9.65
C ILE A 154 -3.77 -17.68 -9.11
N GLY A 155 -2.63 -17.05 -9.46
CA GLY A 155 -1.31 -17.40 -8.95
C GLY A 155 -1.25 -17.32 -7.42
N CYS A 156 -1.72 -16.22 -6.83
CA CYS A 156 -1.80 -16.05 -5.37
C CYS A 156 -2.72 -17.10 -4.73
N ALA A 157 -3.88 -17.40 -5.31
CA ALA A 157 -4.79 -18.42 -4.78
C ALA A 157 -4.15 -19.82 -4.78
N SER A 158 -3.44 -20.17 -5.86
CA SER A 158 -2.72 -21.44 -6.00
C SER A 158 -1.56 -21.53 -5.01
N GLN A 159 -0.84 -20.42 -4.82
CA GLN A 159 0.21 -20.31 -3.82
C GLN A 159 -0.34 -20.53 -2.42
N VAL A 160 -1.47 -19.90 -2.05
CA VAL A 160 -2.11 -20.10 -0.74
C VAL A 160 -2.50 -21.56 -0.51
N SER A 161 -3.12 -22.21 -1.50
CA SER A 161 -3.50 -23.62 -1.41
C SER A 161 -2.28 -24.52 -1.21
N THR A 162 -1.20 -24.25 -1.95
CA THR A 162 0.06 -25.00 -1.84
C THR A 162 0.73 -24.75 -0.49
N SER A 163 0.76 -23.51 -0.01
CA SER A 163 1.31 -23.15 1.28
C SER A 163 0.57 -23.88 2.41
N GLN A 164 -0.77 -23.85 2.44
CA GLN A 164 -1.55 -24.54 3.47
C GLN A 164 -1.32 -26.06 3.48
N ARG A 165 -1.08 -26.66 2.30
CA ARG A 165 -0.81 -28.09 2.19
C ARG A 165 0.53 -28.50 2.78
N HIS A 166 1.58 -27.70 2.58
CA HIS A 166 2.96 -28.10 2.93
C HIS A 166 3.48 -27.42 4.20
N VAL A 167 2.89 -26.28 4.56
CA VAL A 167 3.21 -25.50 5.76
C VAL A 167 1.91 -24.96 6.35
N PRO A 168 1.28 -25.70 7.29
CA PRO A 168 -0.04 -25.36 7.83
C PRO A 168 -0.07 -24.10 8.72
N SER A 169 1.08 -23.48 8.99
CA SER A 169 1.18 -22.27 9.81
C SER A 169 1.55 -21.07 8.94
N GLN A 170 0.89 -19.94 9.18
CA GLN A 170 1.11 -18.72 8.40
C GLN A 170 2.53 -18.18 8.65
N VAL A 171 3.22 -17.71 7.61
CA VAL A 171 4.58 -17.15 7.77
C VAL A 171 4.49 -15.63 7.84
N SER A 172 5.09 -15.04 8.87
CA SER A 172 5.18 -13.57 8.97
C SER A 172 6.04 -13.02 7.84
N VAL A 173 5.47 -12.11 7.04
CA VAL A 173 6.15 -11.39 5.95
C VAL A 173 7.01 -10.24 6.49
N VAL A 174 6.70 -9.76 7.70
CA VAL A 174 7.45 -8.70 8.39
C VAL A 174 8.44 -9.34 9.36
N ARG A 175 9.70 -8.91 9.30
CA ARG A 175 10.77 -9.27 10.25
C ARG A 175 10.56 -8.55 11.59
N GLN A 176 9.43 -8.79 12.25
CA GLN A 176 9.19 -8.33 13.62
C GLN A 176 9.29 -9.52 14.55
N GLU A 177 10.26 -9.45 15.48
CA GLU A 177 10.24 -10.24 16.70
C GLU A 177 9.59 -9.41 17.82
N PRO A 178 8.83 -10.02 18.76
CA PRO A 178 8.35 -11.40 18.77
C PRO A 178 6.93 -11.48 18.17
N VAL A 179 6.70 -12.48 17.31
CA VAL A 179 5.34 -12.84 16.87
C VAL A 179 4.64 -13.50 18.06
N VAL A 180 3.68 -12.81 18.67
CA VAL A 180 2.97 -13.26 19.89
C VAL A 180 1.90 -14.33 19.59
N SER A 181 1.61 -14.58 18.31
CA SER A 181 0.52 -15.47 17.88
C SER A 181 1.05 -16.88 17.56
N GLN A 182 0.54 -17.90 18.25
CA GLN A 182 0.94 -19.31 18.09
C GLN A 182 0.69 -19.86 16.66
N GLU A 183 -0.17 -19.22 15.88
CA GLU A 183 -0.54 -19.65 14.53
C GLU A 183 0.35 -19.09 13.41
N ILE A 184 1.28 -18.18 13.74
CA ILE A 184 2.15 -17.51 12.77
C ILE A 184 3.63 -17.82 13.11
N ILE A 185 4.34 -18.45 12.17
CA ILE A 185 5.78 -18.70 12.28
C ILE A 185 6.60 -17.55 11.69
N SER A 186 7.75 -17.26 12.30
CA SER A 186 8.72 -16.32 11.74
C SER A 186 9.38 -16.88 10.48
N TYR A 187 9.85 -16.01 9.58
CA TYR A 187 10.57 -16.44 8.37
C TYR A 187 11.79 -17.33 8.68
N PRO A 188 12.64 -17.06 9.71
CA PRO A 188 13.70 -17.98 10.09
C PRO A 188 13.21 -19.38 10.49
N ASN A 189 12.10 -19.46 11.23
CA ASN A 189 11.52 -20.74 11.64
C ASN A 189 10.96 -21.50 10.42
N TYR A 190 10.32 -20.80 9.48
CA TYR A 190 9.90 -21.37 8.20
C TYR A 190 11.07 -21.97 7.42
N VAL A 191 12.19 -21.26 7.32
CA VAL A 191 13.41 -21.78 6.66
C VAL A 191 13.91 -23.05 7.36
N GLY A 192 13.82 -23.10 8.69
CA GLY A 192 14.12 -24.32 9.46
C GLY A 192 13.22 -25.50 9.08
N VAL A 193 11.90 -25.29 9.06
CA VAL A 193 10.91 -26.30 8.65
C VAL A 193 11.18 -26.79 7.23
N ALA A 194 11.41 -25.88 6.28
CA ALA A 194 11.71 -26.23 4.90
C ALA A 194 12.97 -27.09 4.77
N LYS A 195 14.05 -26.74 5.52
CA LYS A 195 15.27 -27.55 5.54
C LYS A 195 15.03 -28.96 6.09
N THR A 196 14.25 -29.09 7.16
CA THR A 196 13.89 -30.40 7.73
C THR A 196 13.07 -31.23 6.76
N GLN A 197 12.09 -30.62 6.07
CA GLN A 197 11.31 -31.31 5.04
C GLN A 197 12.20 -31.80 3.89
N VAL A 198 13.16 -31.00 3.43
CA VAL A 198 14.12 -31.41 2.39
C VAL A 198 15.01 -32.56 2.86
N ALA A 199 15.50 -32.52 4.10
CA ALA A 199 16.31 -33.60 4.67
C ALA A 199 15.49 -34.91 4.76
N TYR A 200 14.27 -34.84 5.28
CA TYR A 200 13.38 -36.00 5.37
C TYR A 200 13.11 -36.66 4.00
N VAL A 201 12.87 -35.87 2.96
CA VAL A 201 12.66 -36.41 1.60
C VAL A 201 13.92 -37.11 1.08
N LYS A 202 15.12 -36.59 1.38
CA LYS A 202 16.37 -37.27 1.02
C LYS A 202 16.51 -38.61 1.73
N ASP A 203 16.24 -38.66 3.03
CA ASP A 203 16.33 -39.91 3.80
C ASP A 203 15.38 -40.99 3.25
N VAL A 204 14.17 -40.59 2.84
CA VAL A 204 13.22 -41.51 2.18
C VAL A 204 13.76 -42.01 0.83
N ILE A 205 14.34 -41.12 0.02
CA ILE A 205 14.94 -41.50 -1.28
C ILE A 205 16.10 -42.47 -1.07
N ASP A 206 16.99 -42.20 -0.12
CA ASP A 206 18.14 -43.04 0.18
C ASP A 206 17.68 -44.42 0.68
N THR A 207 16.69 -44.45 1.58
CA THR A 207 16.09 -45.70 2.06
C THR A 207 15.46 -46.52 0.92
N LEU A 208 14.75 -45.86 0.00
CA LEU A 208 14.15 -46.52 -1.16
C LEU A 208 15.20 -47.04 -2.15
N ASN A 209 16.28 -46.29 -2.37
CA ASN A 209 17.40 -46.73 -3.20
C ASN A 209 18.13 -47.94 -2.59
N ASP A 210 18.41 -47.92 -1.29
CA ASP A 210 19.02 -49.05 -0.59
C ASP A 210 18.14 -50.29 -0.70
N ALA A 211 16.83 -50.15 -0.49
CA ALA A 211 15.88 -51.25 -0.67
C ALA A 211 15.86 -51.77 -2.12
N ALA A 212 15.89 -50.89 -3.11
CA ALA A 212 15.90 -51.26 -4.53
C ALA A 212 17.20 -51.96 -4.97
N GLN A 213 18.35 -51.53 -4.45
CA GLN A 213 19.63 -52.21 -4.69
C GLN A 213 19.70 -53.58 -4.03
N ASN A 214 19.18 -53.71 -2.81
CA ASN A 214 19.08 -54.99 -2.13
C ASN A 214 18.20 -55.98 -2.90
N LEU A 215 17.12 -55.52 -3.53
CA LEU A 215 16.25 -56.35 -4.38
C LEU A 215 16.85 -56.68 -5.76
N SER A 216 17.74 -55.85 -6.29
CA SER A 216 18.38 -56.10 -7.59
C SER A 216 19.58 -57.05 -7.49
N ASN A 217 20.09 -57.25 -6.27
CA ASN A 217 21.23 -58.11 -5.98
C ASN A 217 20.81 -59.51 -5.49
N ASP A 218 19.51 -59.80 -5.41
CA ASP A 218 18.90 -61.12 -5.19
C ASP A 218 18.38 -61.68 -6.53
#